data_AF-I0J137-F1
#
_entry.id   AF-I0J137-F1
#
_cell.length_a   1.000
_cell.length_b   1.000
_cell.length_c   1.000
_cell.angle_alpha   90.00
_cell.angle_beta   90.00
_cell.angle_gamma   90.00
#
_symmetry.space_group_name_H-M   'P 1'
#
loop_
_entity.id
_entity.type
_entity.pdbx_description
1 polymer ?
#
loop_
_entity_poly.entity_id
_entity_poly.type
_entity_poly.pdbx_seq_one_letter_code
_entity_poly.pdbx_strand_id
1 'polypeptide(L)' 'KTIIMWKLTRDETNYGIPQRALRGHSHFVSDVVISSDGQFALSGSWDGTLRLWDLT' A
#
# COMPACT_ATOMS: atom_id res chain seq x y z
N LYS A 1 -0.42 -10.60 -0.09
CA LYS A 1 -1.85 -10.32 0.12
C LYS A 1 -2.16 -8.99 0.80
N THR A 2 -1.20 -8.34 1.45
CA THR A 2 -1.41 -7.08 2.19
C THR A 2 -0.42 -6.04 1.69
N ILE A 3 -0.86 -4.78 1.59
CA ILE A 3 0.02 -3.61 1.37
C ILE A 3 0.09 -2.83 2.68
N ILE A 4 1.27 -2.31 3.02
CA ILE A 4 1.48 -1.49 4.22
C ILE A 4 1.81 -0.07 3.82
N MET A 5 1.04 0.88 4.35
CA MET A 5 1.33 2.30 4.27
C MET A 5 2.29 2.67 5.39
N TRP A 6 3.35 3.38 5.04
CA TRP A 6 4.37 3.85 5.97
C TRP A 6 4.34 5.36 6.06
N LYS A 7 4.47 5.87 7.29
CA LYS A 7 4.76 7.27 7.54
C LYS A 7 6.26 7.41 7.79
N LEU A 8 6.93 8.18 6.93
CA LEU A 8 8.36 8.42 7.05
C LEU A 8 8.66 9.30 8.27
N THR A 9 9.74 8.97 8.96
CA THR A 9 10.26 9.68 10.13
C THR A 9 11.65 10.22 9.82
N ARG A 10 12.06 11.28 10.51
CA ARG A 10 13.40 11.88 10.38
C ARG A 10 14.41 11.31 11.39
N ASP A 11 14.08 10.17 11.99
CA ASP A 11 14.95 9.47 12.93
C ASP A 11 15.97 8.64 12.14
N GLU A 12 17.26 8.81 12.45
CA GLU A 12 18.38 8.13 11.79
C GLU A 12 18.40 6.62 12.05
N THR A 13 17.68 6.17 13.08
CA THR A 13 17.57 4.76 13.47
C THR A 13 16.23 4.13 13.08
N ASN A 14 15.23 4.95 12.78
CA ASN A 14 13.91 4.50 12.38
C ASN A 14 13.37 5.37 11.22
N TYR A 15 13.42 4.83 10.00
CA TYR A 15 13.05 5.56 8.78
C TYR A 15 11.53 5.63 8.51
N GLY A 16 10.72 4.88 9.26
CA GLY A 16 9.28 5.00 9.14
C GLY A 16 8.49 4.09 10.06
N ILE A 17 7.25 4.49 10.33
CA ILE A 17 6.31 3.72 11.13
C ILE A 17 5.16 3.20 10.25
N PRO A 18 4.75 1.93 10.41
CA PRO A 18 3.60 1.40 9.67
C PRO A 18 2.32 2.05 10.20
N GLN A 19 1.55 2.66 9.32
CA GLN A 19 0.33 3.40 9.69
C GLN A 19 -0.95 2.63 9.38
N ARG A 20 -0.99 1.91 8.24
CA ARG A 20 -2.20 1.22 7.80
C ARG A 20 -1.89 -0.02 6.99
N ALA A 21 -2.72 -1.05 7.15
CA ALA A 21 -2.63 -2.29 6.38
C ALA A 21 -3.85 -2.42 5.45
N LEU A 22 -3.60 -2.44 4.14
CA LEU A 22 -4.61 -2.63 3.10
C LEU A 22 -4.77 -4.14 2.86
N ARG A 23 -5.84 -4.71 3.43
CA ARG A 23 -6.16 -6.14 3.37
C ARG A 23 -7.37 -6.33 2.48
N GLY A 24 -7.33 -7.33 1.61
CA GLY A 24 -8.47 -7.67 0.75
C GLY A 24 -8.11 -8.61 -0.40
N HIS A 25 -6.87 -8.54 -0.89
CA HIS A 25 -6.37 -9.55 -1.82
C HIS A 25 -6.30 -10.92 -1.14
N SER A 26 -6.68 -11.97 -1.88
CA SER A 26 -6.62 -13.35 -1.40
C SER A 26 -5.30 -14.03 -1.78
N HIS A 27 -4.50 -13.45 -2.69
CA HIS A 27 -3.18 -13.95 -3.09
C HIS A 27 -2.08 -12.88 -2.98
N PHE A 28 -0.86 -13.21 -3.45
CA PHE A 28 0.27 -12.28 -3.54
C PHE A 28 -0.08 -11.05 -4.36
N VAL A 29 0.22 -9.87 -3.78
CA VAL A 29 0.19 -8.60 -4.50
C VAL A 29 1.49 -8.56 -5.28
N SER A 30 1.39 -8.46 -6.60
CA SER A 30 2.55 -8.43 -7.50
C SER A 30 3.01 -7.02 -7.82
N ASP A 31 2.11 -6.03 -7.73
CA ASP A 31 2.43 -4.66 -8.10
C ASP A 31 1.55 -3.64 -7.35
N VAL A 32 2.06 -2.42 -7.18
CA VAL A 32 1.37 -1.29 -6.56
C VAL A 32 1.82 0.03 -7.18
N VAL A 33 0.85 0.89 -7.50
CA VAL A 33 1.08 2.26 -7.97
C VAL A 33 0.26 3.24 -7.13
N ILE A 34 0.79 4.45 -6.93
CA ILE A 34 0.15 5.53 -6.18
C ILE A 34 -0.22 6.65 -7.17
N SER A 35 -1.41 7.23 -7.03
CA SER A 35 -1.82 8.39 -7.83
C SER A 35 -0.92 9.60 -7.53
N SER A 36 -0.73 10.50 -8.50
CA SER A 36 0.17 11.64 -8.34
C SER A 36 -0.23 12.60 -7.23
N ASP A 37 -1.51 12.61 -6.85
CA ASP A 37 -2.05 13.40 -5.73
C ASP A 37 -1.96 12.66 -4.38
N GLY A 38 -1.50 11.42 -4.36
CA GLY A 38 -1.35 10.60 -3.16
C GLY A 38 -2.65 10.14 -2.51
N GLN A 39 -3.81 10.38 -3.13
CA GLN A 39 -5.11 10.02 -2.57
C GLN A 39 -5.53 8.58 -2.85
N PHE A 40 -4.95 7.93 -3.86
CA PHE A 40 -5.33 6.58 -4.24
C PHE A 40 -4.11 5.69 -4.47
N ALA A 41 -4.27 4.40 -4.19
CA ALA A 41 -3.37 3.36 -4.67
C ALA A 41 -4.14 2.35 -5.51
N LEU A 42 -3.52 1.86 -6.58
CA LEU A 42 -4.01 0.71 -7.35
C LEU A 42 -3.03 -0.44 -7.15
N SER A 43 -3.54 -1.61 -6.80
CA SER A 43 -2.73 -2.81 -6.63
C SER A 43 -3.19 -3.96 -7.50
N GLY A 44 -2.21 -4.69 -8.06
CA GLY A 44 -2.44 -5.93 -8.79
C GLY A 44 -2.05 -7.15 -7.99
N SER A 45 -2.83 -8.22 -8.11
CA SER A 45 -2.64 -9.45 -7.35
C SER A 45 -2.84 -10.68 -8.23
N TRP A 46 -2.15 -11.75 -7.83
CA TRP A 46 -2.29 -13.08 -8.39
C TRP A 46 -3.64 -13.74 -8.09
N ASP A 47 -4.53 -13.07 -7.34
CA ASP A 47 -5.94 -13.47 -7.21
C ASP A 47 -6.80 -13.09 -8.42
N GLY A 48 -6.16 -12.54 -9.47
CA GLY A 48 -6.82 -12.15 -10.72
C GLY A 48 -7.55 -10.81 -10.63
N THR A 49 -7.35 -10.04 -9.56
CA THR A 49 -8.03 -8.75 -9.36
C THR A 49 -7.05 -7.58 -9.27
N LEU A 50 -7.53 -6.42 -9.70
CA LEU A 50 -6.99 -5.12 -9.33
C LEU A 50 -7.87 -4.52 -8.22
N ARG A 51 -7.27 -3.80 -7.27
CA ARG A 51 -8.01 -3.09 -6.22
C ARG A 51 -7.55 -1.63 -6.11
N LEU A 52 -8.53 -0.73 -6.11
CA LEU A 52 -8.33 0.68 -5.81
C LEU A 52 -8.53 0.90 -4.31
N TRP A 53 -7.62 1.63 -3.69
CA TRP A 53 -7.63 1.97 -2.27
C TRP A 53 -7.65 3.48 -2.12
N ASP A 54 -8.58 3.97 -1.31
CA ASP A 54 -8.57 5.35 -0.83
C ASP A 54 -7.51 5.48 0.27
N LEU A 55 -6.55 6.39 0.09
CA LEU A 55 -5.41 6.66 0.98
C LEU A 55 -5.65 7.79 1.98
N THR A 56 -6.80 8.44 1.91
CA THR A 56 -7.18 9.47 2.88
C THR A 56 -7.47 8.90 4.27
#